data_AF-A0A2V8P7U5-F1
#
_entry.id   AF-A0A2V8P7U5-F1
#
_cell.length_a   1.000
_cell.length_b   1.000
_cell.length_c   1.000
_cell.angle_alpha   90.00
_cell.angle_beta   90.00
_cell.angle_gamma   90.00
#
_symmetry.space_group_name_H-M   'P 1'
#
loop_
_entity.id
_entity.type
_entity.pdbx_description
1 polymer ?
#
loop_
_entity_poly.entity_id
_entity_poly.type
_entity_poly.pdbx_seq_one_letter_code
_entity_poly.pdbx_strand_id
1 'polypeptide(L)'
;MKDSVVRGRLLQLLYERRSEGSIPFGRGEQAVPPPGGISRRDWLRAVAQLSEYRLIDWTPLEDQSGMGLLAGVAKINDFGIKVLEAGAAPPIRISIDESRRTTILPQQQAPIATSIP
;
A
#
# COMPACT_ATOMS: atom_id res chain seq x y z
N MET A 1 -8.31 -5.65 -16.02
CA MET A 1 -8.01 -4.39 -15.31
C MET A 1 -6.59 -3.95 -15.66
N LYS A 2 -6.28 -2.63 -15.73
CA LYS A 2 -4.90 -2.17 -16.02
C LYS A 2 -3.99 -2.39 -14.80
N ASP A 3 -2.73 -2.72 -15.06
CA ASP A 3 -1.68 -2.97 -14.06
C ASP A 3 -1.51 -1.79 -13.08
N SER A 4 -1.62 -0.56 -13.58
CA SER A 4 -1.56 0.67 -12.78
C SER A 4 -2.69 0.80 -11.75
N VAL A 5 -3.88 0.28 -12.07
CA VAL A 5 -5.06 0.29 -11.18
C VAL A 5 -4.88 -0.75 -10.07
N VAL A 6 -4.33 -1.93 -10.39
CA VAL A 6 -4.06 -2.97 -9.40
C VAL A 6 -3.05 -2.45 -8.37
N ARG A 7 -1.95 -1.83 -8.82
CA ARG A 7 -0.98 -1.17 -7.94
C ARG A 7 -1.61 -0.09 -7.07
N GLY A 8 -2.46 0.77 -7.64
CA GLY A 8 -3.10 1.84 -6.88
C GLY A 8 -4.02 1.31 -5.79
N ARG A 9 -4.82 0.28 -6.10
CA ARG A 9 -5.67 -0.40 -5.11
C ARG A 9 -4.86 -1.08 -4.02
N LEU A 10 -3.73 -1.69 -4.36
CA LEU A 10 -2.86 -2.34 -3.37
C LEU A 10 -2.20 -1.32 -2.43
N LEU A 11 -1.68 -0.24 -2.99
CA LEU A 11 -1.06 0.84 -2.21
C LEU A 11 -2.08 1.51 -1.28
N GLN A 12 -3.30 1.75 -1.77
CA GLN A 12 -4.41 2.28 -0.98
C GLN A 12 -4.77 1.35 0.18
N LEU A 13 -4.90 0.05 -0.07
CA LEU A 13 -5.22 -0.94 0.95
C LEU A 13 -4.16 -0.94 2.07
N LEU A 14 -2.88 -0.94 1.72
CA LEU A 14 -1.79 -0.89 2.70
C LEU A 14 -1.77 0.42 3.48
N TYR A 15 -2.16 1.53 2.86
CA TYR A 15 -2.34 2.80 3.55
C TYR A 15 -3.50 2.76 4.53
N GLU A 16 -4.67 2.26 4.14
CA GLU A 16 -5.84 2.12 5.02
C GLU A 16 -5.55 1.21 6.22
N ARG A 17 -4.71 0.19 6.01
CA ARG A 17 -4.31 -0.81 7.02
C ARG A 17 -2.97 -0.49 7.70
N ARG A 18 -2.41 0.72 7.52
CA ARG A 18 -1.08 1.07 8.03
C ARG A 18 -0.93 0.94 9.54
N SER A 19 -2.02 1.13 10.29
CA SER A 19 -2.05 0.97 11.74
C SER A 19 -1.91 -0.49 12.20
N GLU A 20 -2.16 -1.46 11.32
CA GLU A 20 -2.01 -2.90 11.59
C GLU A 20 -0.56 -3.38 11.40
N GLY A 21 0.30 -2.54 10.82
CA GLY A 21 1.69 -2.89 10.51
C GLY A 21 1.79 -3.73 9.24
N SER A 22 2.53 -4.85 9.31
CA SER A 22 2.77 -5.73 8.16
C SER A 22 1.64 -6.74 8.00
N ILE A 23 0.97 -6.75 6.84
CA ILE A 23 -0.14 -7.66 6.54
C ILE A 23 0.28 -8.74 5.52
N PRO A 24 -0.24 -9.97 5.62
CA PRO A 24 0.19 -11.09 4.80
C PRO A 24 -0.39 -11.10 3.38
N PHE A 25 0.43 -11.53 2.41
CA PHE A 25 0.08 -11.83 1.02
C PHE A 25 0.62 -13.22 0.66
N GLY A 26 0.05 -13.84 -0.38
CA GLY A 26 0.50 -15.15 -0.88
C GLY A 26 -0.60 -16.18 -0.89
N ARG A 27 -0.32 -17.41 -0.42
CA ARG A 27 -1.25 -18.56 -0.43
C ARG A 27 -1.82 -18.95 0.95
N GLY A 28 -1.37 -18.34 2.04
CA GLY A 28 -1.88 -18.65 3.38
C GLY A 28 -3.34 -18.24 3.57
N GLU A 29 -4.06 -18.91 4.48
CA GLU A 29 -5.45 -18.58 4.83
C GLU A 29 -5.62 -17.14 5.32
N GLN A 30 -4.57 -16.60 5.95
CA GLN A 30 -4.55 -15.22 6.44
C GLN A 30 -4.20 -14.20 5.35
N ALA A 31 -3.77 -14.64 4.16
CA ALA A 31 -3.31 -13.75 3.10
C ALA A 31 -4.46 -12.89 2.57
N VAL A 32 -4.19 -11.59 2.43
CA VAL A 32 -5.20 -10.64 1.96
C VAL A 32 -5.60 -10.96 0.52
N PRO A 33 -6.88 -11.33 0.28
CA PRO A 33 -7.32 -11.73 -1.05
C PRO A 33 -7.36 -10.54 -2.01
N PRO A 34 -7.17 -10.77 -3.32
CA PRO A 34 -7.36 -9.71 -4.30
C PRO A 34 -8.82 -9.23 -4.30
N PRO A 35 -9.08 -7.92 -4.43
CA PRO A 35 -10.43 -7.43 -4.62
C PRO A 35 -11.04 -7.95 -5.92
N GLY A 36 -12.37 -8.04 -5.97
CA GLY A 36 -13.11 -8.62 -7.10
C GLY A 36 -12.65 -8.12 -8.47
N GLY A 37 -12.46 -9.05 -9.40
CA GLY A 37 -12.00 -8.77 -10.77
C GLY A 37 -10.48 -8.63 -10.94
N ILE A 38 -9.69 -8.88 -9.89
CA ILE A 38 -8.22 -8.93 -9.94
C ILE A 38 -7.75 -10.37 -9.73
N SER A 39 -6.87 -10.87 -10.60
CA SER A 39 -6.30 -12.20 -10.43
C SER A 39 -5.27 -12.22 -9.29
N ARG A 40 -5.14 -13.35 -8.58
CA ARG A 40 -4.12 -13.51 -7.53
C ARG A 40 -2.70 -13.26 -8.07
N ARG A 41 -2.44 -13.64 -9.33
CA ARG A 41 -1.15 -13.40 -9.97
C ARG A 41 -0.86 -11.92 -10.15
N ASP A 42 -1.82 -11.15 -10.67
CA ASP A 42 -1.64 -9.70 -10.89
C ASP A 42 -1.53 -8.96 -9.55
N TRP A 43 -2.25 -9.43 -8.53
CA TRP A 43 -2.15 -8.92 -7.17
C TRP A 43 -0.75 -9.09 -6.57
N LEU A 44 -0.19 -10.30 -6.62
CA LEU A 44 1.17 -10.56 -6.13
C LEU A 44 2.24 -9.88 -7.01
N ARG A 45 1.99 -9.73 -8.30
CA ARG A 45 2.86 -8.94 -9.19
C ARG A 45 2.89 -7.47 -8.78
N ALA A 46 1.74 -6.90 -8.41
CA ALA A 46 1.67 -5.54 -7.92
C ALA A 46 2.44 -5.36 -6.60
N VAL A 47 2.41 -6.35 -5.69
CA VAL A 47 3.26 -6.34 -4.48
C VAL A 47 4.74 -6.27 -4.87
N ALA A 48 5.19 -7.15 -5.76
CA ALA A 48 6.59 -7.19 -6.18
C ALA A 48 7.04 -5.86 -6.81
N GLN A 49 6.22 -5.29 -7.70
CA GLN A 49 6.52 -3.99 -8.31
C GLN A 49 6.54 -2.85 -7.28
N LEU A 50 5.54 -2.76 -6.39
CA LEU A 50 5.53 -1.71 -5.38
C LEU A 50 6.75 -1.80 -4.44
N SER A 51 7.21 -3.01 -4.16
CA SER A 51 8.44 -3.24 -3.38
C SER A 51 9.70 -2.85 -4.14
N GLU A 52 9.81 -3.26 -5.41
CA GLU A 52 10.92 -2.90 -6.32
C GLU A 52 11.12 -1.38 -6.38
N TYR A 53 10.01 -0.64 -6.42
CA TYR A 53 10.01 0.82 -6.46
C TYR A 53 9.92 1.50 -5.09
N ARG A 54 10.17 0.74 -4.01
CA ARG A 54 10.28 1.25 -2.64
C ARG A 54 9.06 2.04 -2.14
N LEU A 55 7.86 1.67 -2.60
CA LEU A 55 6.60 2.22 -2.10
C LEU A 55 6.05 1.43 -0.91
N ILE A 56 6.54 0.21 -0.73
CA ILE A 56 6.19 -0.68 0.37
C ILE A 56 7.45 -1.39 0.86
N ASP A 57 7.46 -1.77 2.13
CA ASP A 57 8.41 -2.74 2.65
C ASP A 57 7.80 -4.14 2.48
N TRP A 58 8.57 -5.04 1.85
CA TRP A 58 8.20 -6.43 1.64
C TRP A 58 9.16 -7.34 2.39
N THR A 59 8.62 -8.30 3.13
CA THR A 59 9.38 -9.37 3.77
C THR A 59 8.86 -10.70 3.26
N PRO A 60 9.66 -11.46 2.49
CA PRO A 60 9.23 -12.78 2.03
C PRO A 60 9.06 -13.71 3.23
N LEU A 61 8.01 -14.53 3.20
CA LEU A 61 7.84 -15.64 4.12
C LEU A 61 8.39 -16.87 3.42
N GLU A 62 9.46 -17.46 3.96
CA GLU A 62 10.03 -18.67 3.38
C GLU A 62 9.00 -19.79 3.41
N ASP A 63 8.52 -20.17 2.22
CA ASP A 63 7.85 -21.45 2.05
C ASP A 63 8.95 -22.51 1.90
N GLN A 64 8.93 -23.51 2.77
CA GLN A 64 9.92 -24.59 2.84
C GLN A 64 10.04 -25.40 1.53
N SER A 65 9.22 -25.11 0.50
CA SER A 65 9.20 -25.82 -0.77
C SER A 65 10.21 -25.32 -1.81
N GLY A 66 10.93 -24.21 -1.59
CA GLY A 66 11.92 -23.68 -2.55
C GLY A 66 11.35 -23.23 -3.91
N MET A 67 10.05 -23.41 -4.14
CA MET A 67 9.32 -22.85 -5.27
C MET A 67 8.89 -21.44 -4.91
N GLY A 68 9.43 -20.46 -5.61
CA GLY A 68 9.22 -19.01 -5.42
C GLY A 68 7.76 -18.55 -5.53
N LEU A 69 6.97 -18.95 -4.53
CA LEU A 69 5.65 -18.42 -4.26
C LEU A 69 5.86 -17.17 -3.43
N LEU A 70 5.47 -16.02 -3.99
CA LEU A 70 5.53 -14.69 -3.37
C LEU A 70 4.58 -14.60 -2.15
N ALA A 71 4.80 -15.46 -1.16
CA ALA A 71 4.20 -15.35 0.16
C ALA A 71 5.12 -14.49 1.02
N GLY A 72 4.53 -13.68 1.87
CA GLY A 72 5.25 -12.69 2.64
C GLY A 72 4.31 -11.70 3.26
N VAL A 73 4.89 -10.75 4.00
CA VAL A 73 4.16 -9.66 4.61
C VAL A 73 4.60 -8.34 3.99
N ALA A 74 3.64 -7.44 3.81
CA ALA A 74 3.89 -6.11 3.28
C ALA A 74 3.33 -5.04 4.21
N LYS A 75 4.02 -3.90 4.28
CA LYS A 75 3.49 -2.67 4.87
C LYS A 75 3.82 -1.49 3.97
N ILE A 76 2.97 -0.46 4.00
CA ILE A 76 3.31 0.79 3.33
C ILE A 76 4.46 1.48 4.08
N ASN A 77 5.36 2.13 3.34
CA ASN A 77 6.43 2.93 3.91
C ASN A 77 6.18 4.44 3.73
N ASP A 78 7.06 5.29 4.27
CA ASP A 78 6.92 6.74 4.19
C ASP A 78 6.82 7.28 2.76
N PHE A 79 7.50 6.65 1.81
CA PHE A 79 7.44 7.09 0.42
C PHE A 79 6.10 6.74 -0.23
N GLY A 80 5.58 5.53 0.00
CA GLY A 80 4.23 5.14 -0.42
C GLY A 80 3.14 6.03 0.18
N ILE A 81 3.29 6.42 1.46
CA ILE A 81 2.40 7.36 2.13
C ILE A 81 2.43 8.72 1.43
N LYS A 82 3.62 9.28 1.16
CA LYS A 82 3.77 10.57 0.45
C LYS A 82 3.17 10.56 -0.95
N VAL A 83 3.26 9.44 -1.68
CA VAL A 83 2.61 9.28 -2.99
C VAL A 83 1.09 9.39 -2.91
N LEU A 84 0.49 8.90 -1.83
CA LEU A 84 -0.96 8.98 -1.63
C LEU A 84 -1.41 10.34 -1.06
N GLU A 85 -0.71 10.87 -0.06
CA GLU A 85 -1.13 12.05 0.69
C GLU A 85 -0.65 13.37 0.07
N ALA A 86 0.63 13.45 -0.30
CA ALA A 86 1.26 14.67 -0.78
C ALA A 86 1.24 14.78 -2.32
N GLY A 87 0.63 13.81 -3.00
CA GLY A 87 0.62 13.75 -4.47
C GLY A 87 2.02 13.63 -5.07
N ALA A 88 2.99 13.10 -4.31
CA ALA A 88 4.35 12.89 -4.81
C ALA A 88 4.29 12.01 -6.08
N ALA A 89 5.06 12.38 -7.11
CA ALA A 89 5.06 11.67 -8.37
C ALA A 89 5.55 10.22 -8.13
N PRO A 90 4.71 9.20 -8.37
CA PRO A 90 5.13 7.83 -8.17
C PRO A 90 6.18 7.45 -9.23
N PRO A 91 7.22 6.68 -8.86
CA PRO A 91 8.27 6.24 -9.78
C PRO A 91 7.76 5.25 -10.84
N ILE A 92 6.55 4.74 -10.67
CA ILE A 92 5.82 3.90 -11.63
C ILE A 92 4.41 4.44 -11.86
N ARG A 93 3.83 4.08 -13.00
CA ARG A 93 2.43 4.42 -13.30
C ARG A 93 1.49 3.75 -12.30
N ILE A 94 0.87 4.55 -11.44
CA ILE A 94 -0.13 4.11 -10.47
C ILE A 94 -1.40 4.92 -10.73
N SER A 95 -2.54 4.23 -10.80
CA SER A 95 -3.85 4.88 -10.91
C SER A 95 -4.48 4.85 -9.54
N ILE A 96 -4.42 5.98 -8.85
CA ILE A 96 -5.08 6.20 -7.56
C ILE A 96 -6.45 6.83 -7.89
N ASP A 97 -7.51 6.29 -7.29
CA ASP A 97 -8.82 6.93 -7.38
C ASP A 97 -8.72 8.28 -6.66
N GLU A 98 -8.82 9.39 -7.40
CA GLU A 98 -8.60 10.74 -6.83
C GLU A 98 -9.63 11.09 -5.76
N SER A 99 -10.84 10.52 -5.84
CA SER A 99 -11.87 10.59 -4.80
C SER A 99 -11.48 9.90 -3.49
N ARG A 100 -10.47 9.01 -3.53
CA ARG A 100 -9.90 8.31 -2.38
C ARG A 100 -8.52 8.83 -1.97
N ARG A 101 -7.93 9.81 -2.68
CA ARG A 101 -6.86 10.60 -2.06
C ARG A 101 -7.49 11.18 -0.82
N THR A 102 -6.98 10.76 0.34
CA THR A 102 -7.25 11.45 1.59
C THR A 102 -6.78 12.87 1.35
N THR A 103 -7.71 13.74 0.98
CA THR A 103 -7.60 15.16 1.22
C THR A 103 -7.45 15.22 2.72
N ILE A 104 -6.20 15.17 3.19
CA ILE A 104 -5.88 15.65 4.51
C ILE A 104 -6.27 17.11 4.40
N LEU A 105 -7.52 17.42 4.77
CA LEU A 105 -7.78 18.69 5.40
C LEU A 105 -6.66 18.78 6.42
N PRO A 106 -5.69 19.72 6.26
CA PRO A 106 -4.61 19.85 7.22
C PRO A 106 -5.29 19.77 8.57
N GLN A 107 -4.90 18.79 9.39
CA GLN A 107 -5.46 18.64 10.72
C GLN A 107 -5.53 20.06 11.25
N GLN A 108 -6.74 20.53 11.56
CA GLN A 108 -6.92 21.78 12.25
C GLN A 108 -6.09 21.62 13.52
N GLN A 109 -4.83 22.08 13.46
CA GLN A 109 -4.06 22.43 14.62
C GLN A 109 -4.99 23.42 15.31
N ALA A 110 -5.63 22.93 16.38
CA ALA A 110 -6.44 23.78 17.22
C ALA A 110 -5.58 25.02 17.51
N PRO A 111 -6.08 26.24 17.26
CA PRO A 111 -5.30 27.43 17.52
C PRO A 111 -4.88 27.35 18.98
N ILE A 112 -3.57 27.27 19.19
CA ILE A 112 -2.97 27.26 20.52
C ILE A 112 -3.33 28.63 21.08
N ALA A 113 -4.35 28.67 21.94
CA ALA A 113 -4.83 29.90 22.54
C ALA A 113 -3.64 30.54 23.26
N THR A 114 -3.20 31.68 22.73
CA THR A 114 -2.16 32.50 23.34
C THR A 114 -2.82 33.22 24.51
N SER A 115 -2.79 32.61 25.70
CA SER A 115 -3.21 33.26 26.94
C SER A 115 -2.00 33.97 27.55
N ILE A 116 -1.95 35.28 27.36
CA ILE A 116 -1.22 36.29 28.15
C ILE A 116 -2.24 37.44 28.28
N PRO A 117 -2.54 38.01 29.47
CA PRO A 117 -1.60 38.40 30.53
C PRO A 117 -1.87 37.85 31.94
#